data_AF-A0AAD2BGE1-F1
#
_entry.id   AF-A0AAD2BGE1-F1
#
_cell.length_a   1.000
_cell.length_b   1.000
_cell.length_c   1.000
_cell.angle_alpha   90.00
_cell.angle_beta   90.00
_cell.angle_gamma   90.00
#
_symmetry.space_group_name_H-M   'P 1'
#
loop_
_entity.id
_entity.type
_entity.pdbx_description
1 polymer ?
#
loop_
_entity_poly.entity_id
_entity_poly.type
_entity_poly.pdbx_seq_one_letter_code
_entity_poly.pdbx_strand_id
1 'polypeptide(L)'
;MSDRLAPMQRHSMPNSTSVNPLPSTFRSAVLALSLALSLPALAQTNALRVASDVKDIRIKALNVLPKANGSKSDRDDCPQAVMKPASAAARQVAALGWAVMADVPLGSASSGMYRAISFAGRLEAGTSATCNITQGNVAVFDNDKLVALAYGKSAEDTAIGTLTALEGGAVRVWDGDMVASPVGDLRVEADGTVRLGKIADEDAVCHGRAKVPTIYGMPIDKARKALAAKGWKPVRGGPNGEPRQSALVKQGLVETENCAGTGLAYCDFSYTSPAGKLTVTTAGEDDPPHVVDYEVKCR
;
A
#
# COMPACT_ATOMS: atom_id res chain seq x y z
N MET A 1 -47.18 -31.43 -25.55
CA MET A 1 -46.84 -32.20 -26.76
C MET A 1 -45.33 -32.38 -26.74
N SER A 2 -44.88 -33.37 -25.95
CA SER A 2 -44.38 -34.70 -26.40
C SER A 2 -42.88 -34.63 -26.68
N ASP A 3 -42.02 -35.16 -25.79
CA ASP A 3 -41.50 -36.55 -25.80
C ASP A 3 -40.78 -36.87 -27.14
N ARG A 4 -39.57 -37.41 -27.26
CA ARG A 4 -38.76 -38.29 -26.39
C ARG A 4 -37.45 -38.69 -27.12
N LEU A 5 -36.49 -39.22 -26.35
CA LEU A 5 -35.60 -40.37 -26.60
C LEU A 5 -34.35 -40.27 -27.52
N ALA A 6 -33.21 -40.60 -26.89
CA ALA A 6 -31.99 -41.21 -27.47
C ALA A 6 -32.25 -42.68 -27.92
N PRO A 7 -31.30 -43.41 -28.57
CA PRO A 7 -30.28 -44.14 -27.79
C PRO A 7 -28.93 -44.46 -28.48
N MET A 8 -28.01 -44.99 -27.66
CA MET A 8 -26.76 -45.73 -27.97
C MET A 8 -27.01 -47.07 -28.72
N GLN A 9 -26.01 -47.58 -29.47
CA GLN A 9 -25.19 -48.78 -29.13
C GLN A 9 -24.54 -49.49 -30.35
N ARG A 10 -23.26 -49.86 -30.14
CA ARG A 10 -22.50 -51.11 -30.47
C ARG A 10 -22.72 -51.87 -31.78
N HIS A 11 -21.63 -52.50 -32.26
CA HIS A 11 -21.42 -53.91 -32.72
C HIS A 11 -20.17 -53.92 -33.63
N SER A 12 -19.39 -54.96 -33.87
CA SER A 12 -18.93 -56.19 -33.20
C SER A 12 -17.77 -56.72 -34.08
N MET A 13 -16.86 -57.50 -33.50
CA MET A 13 -15.70 -58.17 -34.18
C MET A 13 -16.15 -59.26 -35.19
N PRO A 14 -15.25 -60.00 -35.91
CA PRO A 14 -14.57 -61.16 -35.29
C PRO A 14 -13.21 -61.63 -35.89
N ASN A 15 -12.51 -62.44 -35.06
CA ASN A 15 -11.74 -63.69 -35.33
C ASN A 15 -10.58 -63.74 -36.33
N SER A 16 -9.58 -64.63 -36.23
CA SER A 16 -9.04 -65.59 -35.24
C SER A 16 -7.89 -66.32 -35.97
N THR A 17 -6.90 -66.85 -35.23
CA THR A 17 -6.28 -68.21 -35.29
C THR A 17 -4.82 -68.13 -34.80
N SER A 18 -4.51 -68.66 -33.61
CA SER A 18 -4.01 -70.04 -33.31
C SER A 18 -2.51 -70.19 -33.70
N VAL A 19 -1.56 -70.58 -32.82
CA VAL A 19 -1.35 -71.94 -32.25
C VAL A 19 -0.26 -71.86 -31.11
N ASN A 20 -0.42 -72.64 -30.03
CA ASN A 20 0.54 -72.94 -28.91
C ASN A 20 1.51 -74.12 -29.29
N PRO A 21 2.56 -74.58 -28.53
CA PRO A 21 2.90 -74.40 -27.09
C PRO A 21 4.41 -74.28 -26.67
N LEU A 22 4.60 -74.07 -25.35
CA LEU A 22 5.72 -74.26 -24.36
C LEU A 22 6.87 -75.28 -24.67
N PRO A 23 8.07 -75.26 -23.98
CA PRO A 23 8.20 -75.07 -22.52
C PRO A 23 9.50 -74.45 -21.91
N SER A 24 9.39 -74.24 -20.59
CA SER A 24 10.39 -74.44 -19.52
C SER A 24 11.62 -73.52 -19.34
N THR A 25 11.54 -72.76 -18.23
CA THR A 25 12.56 -72.56 -17.18
C THR A 25 13.92 -71.98 -17.56
N PHE A 26 14.26 -70.81 -17.03
CA PHE A 26 15.45 -70.65 -16.18
C PHE A 26 15.31 -69.41 -15.27
N ARG A 27 15.80 -69.60 -14.04
CA ARG A 27 15.84 -68.67 -12.92
C ARG A 27 16.68 -67.43 -13.23
N SER A 28 16.27 -66.26 -12.74
CA SER A 28 17.16 -65.30 -12.05
C SER A 28 16.32 -64.18 -11.43
N ALA A 29 16.08 -64.28 -10.12
CA ALA A 29 15.64 -63.16 -9.32
C ALA A 29 16.85 -62.26 -9.05
N VAL A 30 16.92 -61.11 -9.71
CA VAL A 30 17.85 -60.04 -9.34
C VAL A 30 17.15 -59.22 -8.26
N LEU A 31 17.55 -59.47 -7.00
CA LEU A 31 17.21 -58.60 -5.87
C LEU A 31 18.04 -57.32 -6.01
N ALA A 32 17.52 -56.32 -6.72
CA ALA A 32 18.12 -54.99 -6.72
C ALA A 32 17.79 -54.32 -5.39
N LEU A 33 18.74 -54.37 -4.46
CA LEU A 33 18.69 -53.65 -3.18
C LEU A 33 18.87 -52.16 -3.46
N SER A 34 17.79 -51.47 -3.82
CA SER A 34 17.77 -50.01 -3.96
C SER A 34 17.87 -49.38 -2.57
N LEU A 35 19.09 -49.05 -2.14
CA LEU A 35 19.33 -48.12 -1.03
C LEU A 35 18.74 -46.77 -1.41
N ALA A 36 17.52 -46.49 -0.95
CA ALA A 36 16.97 -45.16 -0.93
C ALA A 36 17.77 -44.33 0.08
N LEU A 37 18.80 -43.64 -0.38
CA LEU A 37 19.42 -42.53 0.33
C LEU A 37 18.36 -41.43 0.47
N SER A 38 17.62 -41.46 1.57
CA SER A 38 16.78 -40.35 2.00
C SER A 38 17.71 -39.20 2.39
N LEU A 39 18.08 -38.37 1.42
CA LEU A 39 18.63 -37.05 1.68
C LEU A 39 17.58 -36.32 2.53
N PRO A 40 17.92 -35.82 3.74
CA PRO A 40 17.02 -34.94 4.45
C PRO A 40 16.82 -33.73 3.55
N ALA A 41 15.59 -33.52 3.08
CA ALA A 41 15.21 -32.27 2.46
C ALA A 41 15.48 -31.19 3.51
N LEU A 42 16.58 -30.46 3.35
CA LEU A 42 16.81 -29.20 4.04
C LEU A 42 15.63 -28.33 3.63
N ALA A 43 14.63 -28.24 4.51
CA ALA A 43 13.62 -27.22 4.41
C ALA A 43 14.36 -25.89 4.43
N GLN A 44 14.60 -25.31 3.26
CA GLN A 44 15.04 -23.94 3.14
C GLN A 44 13.91 -23.13 3.78
N THR A 45 14.10 -22.75 5.04
CA THR A 45 13.35 -21.65 5.63
C THR A 45 13.76 -20.43 4.82
N ASN A 46 13.02 -20.17 3.74
CA ASN A 46 13.11 -18.92 3.01
C ASN A 46 12.67 -17.84 4.00
N ALA A 47 13.64 -17.33 4.77
CA ALA A 47 13.43 -16.21 5.65
C ALA A 47 12.85 -15.08 4.80
N LEU A 48 11.73 -14.51 5.26
CA LEU A 48 11.10 -13.39 4.57
C LEU A 48 12.15 -12.32 4.32
N ARG A 49 12.30 -11.92 3.06
CA ARG A 49 13.21 -10.85 2.68
C ARG A 49 12.53 -9.53 2.92
N VAL A 50 13.26 -8.62 3.55
CA VAL A 50 12.82 -7.25 3.76
C VAL A 50 13.92 -6.29 3.29
N ALA A 51 13.54 -5.16 2.72
CA ALA A 51 14.47 -4.12 2.30
C ALA A 51 13.87 -2.72 2.47
N SER A 52 14.69 -1.76 2.90
CA SER A 52 14.32 -0.35 2.93
C SER A 52 15.40 0.45 2.22
N ASP A 53 14.98 1.21 1.21
CA ASP A 53 15.81 2.18 0.49
C ASP A 53 15.63 3.61 1.08
N VAL A 54 14.74 3.76 2.09
CA VAL A 54 14.41 5.05 2.71
C VAL A 54 15.34 5.30 3.89
N LYS A 55 16.06 6.44 3.86
CA LYS A 55 17.16 6.75 4.78
C LYS A 55 16.79 6.63 6.26
N ASP A 56 15.61 7.10 6.65
CA ASP A 56 15.20 7.25 8.06
C ASP A 56 14.23 6.17 8.55
N ILE A 57 13.90 5.19 7.70
CA ILE A 57 13.03 4.08 8.04
C ILE A 57 13.76 2.76 7.85
N ARG A 58 13.78 1.94 8.90
CA ARG A 58 14.32 0.59 8.87
C ARG A 58 13.18 -0.40 8.73
N ILE A 59 13.46 -1.56 8.13
CA ILE A 59 12.52 -2.69 8.08
C ILE A 59 13.18 -3.96 8.60
N LYS A 60 12.43 -4.74 9.37
CA LYS A 60 12.89 -6.02 9.93
C LYS A 60 11.83 -7.10 9.72
N ALA A 61 12.27 -8.31 9.40
CA ALA A 61 11.41 -9.49 9.45
C ALA A 61 11.19 -9.89 10.92
N LEU A 62 9.93 -9.98 11.34
CA LEU A 62 9.54 -10.49 12.66
C LEU A 62 8.15 -11.09 12.62
N ASN A 63 7.89 -11.99 13.56
CA ASN A 63 6.63 -12.70 13.73
C ASN A 63 5.93 -12.40 15.06
N VAL A 64 6.55 -11.59 15.93
CA VAL A 64 5.98 -11.16 17.22
C VAL A 64 6.19 -9.65 17.39
N LEU A 65 5.10 -8.90 17.47
CA LEU A 65 5.14 -7.47 17.75
C LEU A 65 5.34 -7.25 19.26
N PRO A 66 6.27 -6.38 19.69
CA PRO A 66 6.38 -6.02 21.09
C PRO A 66 5.14 -5.26 21.57
N LYS A 67 4.89 -5.29 22.88
CA LYS A 67 3.89 -4.43 23.51
C LYS A 67 4.28 -2.97 23.36
N ALA A 68 3.27 -2.09 23.29
CA ALA A 68 3.50 -0.66 23.31
C ALA A 68 4.17 -0.26 24.62
N ASN A 69 5.22 0.55 24.51
CA ASN A 69 5.83 1.21 25.66
C ASN A 69 5.02 2.47 26.00
N GLY A 70 5.29 3.09 27.15
CA GLY A 70 4.61 4.33 27.56
C GLY A 70 3.19 4.12 28.09
N SER A 71 2.54 5.22 28.47
CA SER A 71 1.24 5.24 29.14
C SER A 71 0.09 5.26 28.12
N LYS A 72 -1.12 4.85 28.51
CA LYS A 72 -2.28 4.94 27.59
C LYS A 72 -2.54 6.39 27.16
N SER A 73 -2.39 7.35 28.08
CA SER A 73 -2.58 8.77 27.79
C SER A 73 -1.66 9.30 26.69
N ASP A 74 -0.47 8.72 26.50
CA ASP A 74 0.44 9.08 25.40
C ASP A 74 -0.21 8.89 24.01
N ARG A 75 -1.34 8.18 23.93
CA ARG A 75 -2.07 7.82 22.70
C ARG A 75 -3.50 8.37 22.67
N ASP A 76 -3.92 9.09 23.70
CA ASP A 76 -5.29 9.60 23.80
C ASP A 76 -5.41 11.02 23.21
N ASP A 77 -4.28 11.72 22.98
CA ASP A 77 -4.24 13.15 22.63
C ASP A 77 -4.59 13.48 21.16
N CYS A 78 -4.92 12.49 20.32
CA CYS A 78 -5.36 12.72 18.93
C CYS A 78 -6.41 11.69 18.47
N PRO A 79 -7.65 11.71 18.98
CA PRO A 79 -8.66 10.71 18.61
C PRO A 79 -8.97 10.71 17.11
N GLN A 80 -8.79 11.84 16.41
CA GLN A 80 -8.97 11.94 14.96
C GLN A 80 -7.93 11.17 14.13
N ALA A 81 -6.74 10.91 14.70
CA ALA A 81 -5.68 10.14 14.03
C ALA A 81 -5.83 8.63 14.27
N VAL A 82 -6.67 8.22 15.23
CA VAL A 82 -6.84 6.82 15.64
C VAL A 82 -8.11 6.25 15.02
N MET A 83 -7.99 5.11 14.37
CA MET A 83 -9.13 4.39 13.83
C MET A 83 -9.57 3.25 14.75
N LYS A 84 -10.85 2.88 14.63
CA LYS A 84 -11.36 1.67 15.29
C LYS A 84 -10.82 0.41 14.58
N PRO A 85 -10.09 -0.49 15.27
CA PRO A 85 -9.55 -1.69 14.65
C PRO A 85 -10.65 -2.63 14.12
N ALA A 86 -10.65 -2.89 12.82
CA ALA A 86 -11.66 -3.73 12.16
C ALA A 86 -11.10 -5.08 11.69
N SER A 87 -9.90 -5.11 11.09
CA SER A 87 -9.27 -6.36 10.66
C SER A 87 -8.74 -7.17 11.86
N ALA A 88 -8.47 -8.46 11.64
CA ALA A 88 -7.81 -9.29 12.65
C ALA A 88 -6.39 -8.78 12.93
N ALA A 89 -5.63 -8.40 11.90
CA ALA A 89 -4.32 -7.76 12.02
C ALA A 89 -4.35 -6.48 12.88
N ALA A 90 -5.26 -5.54 12.59
CA ALA A 90 -5.40 -4.31 13.39
C ALA A 90 -5.78 -4.60 14.84
N ARG A 91 -6.65 -5.61 15.08
CA ARG A 91 -7.01 -6.04 16.43
C ARG A 91 -5.84 -6.64 17.20
N GLN A 92 -4.95 -7.38 16.53
CA GLN A 92 -3.71 -7.88 17.15
C GLN A 92 -2.79 -6.73 17.59
N VAL A 93 -2.63 -5.71 16.74
CA VAL A 93 -1.83 -4.53 17.07
C VAL A 93 -2.43 -3.76 18.25
N ALA A 94 -3.73 -3.49 18.22
CA ALA A 94 -4.42 -2.77 19.30
C ALA A 94 -4.41 -3.54 20.64
N ALA A 95 -4.51 -4.88 20.60
CA ALA A 95 -4.44 -5.72 21.80
C ALA A 95 -3.08 -5.62 22.52
N LEU A 96 -2.04 -5.17 21.82
CA LEU A 96 -0.71 -4.91 22.37
C LEU A 96 -0.54 -3.48 22.90
N GLY A 97 -1.60 -2.67 22.90
CA GLY A 97 -1.63 -1.32 23.48
C GLY A 97 -1.24 -0.20 22.52
N TRP A 98 -1.10 -0.47 21.22
CA TRP A 98 -0.75 0.51 20.20
C TRP A 98 -1.98 1.27 19.68
N ALA A 99 -1.78 2.54 19.31
CA ALA A 99 -2.81 3.33 18.62
C ALA A 99 -2.79 2.99 17.12
N VAL A 100 -3.84 2.36 16.60
CA VAL A 100 -3.95 2.01 15.18
C VAL A 100 -4.45 3.21 14.38
N MET A 101 -3.71 3.60 13.34
CA MET A 101 -3.98 4.80 12.55
C MET A 101 -4.44 4.48 11.13
N ALA A 102 -3.91 3.40 10.54
CA ALA A 102 -4.30 2.95 9.21
C ALA A 102 -4.31 1.43 9.09
N ASP A 103 -5.21 0.93 8.24
CA ASP A 103 -5.43 -0.50 8.03
C ASP A 103 -5.74 -0.76 6.54
N VAL A 104 -4.70 -1.02 5.72
CA VAL A 104 -4.79 -1.00 4.25
C VAL A 104 -4.29 -2.31 3.60
N PRO A 105 -4.93 -2.79 2.52
CA PRO A 105 -4.40 -3.89 1.71
C PRO A 105 -3.03 -3.55 1.11
N LEU A 106 -2.11 -4.52 1.08
CA LEU A 106 -0.75 -4.40 0.51
C LEU A 106 -0.55 -5.43 -0.60
N GLY A 107 -1.45 -5.44 -1.59
CA GLY A 107 -1.36 -6.36 -2.72
C GLY A 107 -1.38 -7.84 -2.34
N SER A 108 -0.92 -8.68 -3.27
CA SER A 108 -0.83 -10.13 -3.10
C SER A 108 0.42 -10.66 -3.78
N ALA A 109 1.06 -11.65 -3.19
CA ALA A 109 2.09 -12.45 -3.84
C ALA A 109 1.65 -13.91 -3.92
N SER A 110 2.48 -14.77 -4.53
CA SER A 110 2.21 -16.22 -4.62
C SER A 110 1.96 -16.87 -3.25
N SER A 111 2.48 -16.28 -2.18
CA SER A 111 2.37 -16.72 -0.78
C SER A 111 1.06 -16.34 -0.09
N GLY A 112 0.34 -15.32 -0.53
CA GLY A 112 -0.85 -14.84 0.19
C GLY A 112 -1.27 -13.40 -0.09
N MET A 113 -2.27 -12.95 0.68
CA MET A 113 -2.76 -11.57 0.68
C MET A 113 -2.08 -10.81 1.80
N TYR A 114 -1.47 -9.67 1.46
CA TYR A 114 -0.74 -8.87 2.43
C TYR A 114 -1.55 -7.66 2.87
N ARG A 115 -1.28 -7.21 4.10
CA ARG A 115 -1.94 -6.06 4.72
C ARG A 115 -0.93 -5.25 5.51
N ALA A 116 -1.01 -3.93 5.42
CA ALA A 116 -0.18 -3.01 6.17
C ALA A 116 -1.03 -2.29 7.22
N ILE A 117 -0.56 -2.33 8.47
CA ILE A 117 -1.16 -1.62 9.60
C ILE A 117 -0.19 -0.55 10.04
N SER A 118 -0.60 0.72 10.00
CA SER A 118 0.16 1.78 10.68
C SER A 118 -0.37 2.01 12.08
N PHE A 119 0.56 2.20 13.01
CA PHE A 119 0.27 2.40 14.42
C PHE A 119 1.38 3.18 15.12
N ALA A 120 1.04 3.85 16.21
CA ALA A 120 1.97 4.70 16.96
C ALA A 120 1.95 4.42 18.46
N GLY A 121 3.11 4.67 19.07
CA GLY A 121 3.30 4.61 20.51
C GLY A 121 2.95 5.92 21.22
N ARG A 122 3.05 7.06 20.52
CA ARG A 122 2.75 8.39 21.06
C ARG A 122 2.10 9.30 20.01
N LEU A 123 1.12 10.07 20.43
CA LEU A 123 0.38 11.05 19.65
C LEU A 123 0.37 12.37 20.44
N GLU A 124 0.75 13.47 19.81
CA GLU A 124 0.85 14.78 20.46
C GLU A 124 -0.05 15.78 19.74
N ALA A 125 -1.02 16.35 20.47
CA ALA A 125 -1.92 17.35 19.92
C ALA A 125 -1.17 18.64 19.56
N GLY A 126 -1.43 19.17 18.37
CA GLY A 126 -1.01 20.51 17.96
C GLY A 126 -2.16 21.52 17.97
N THR A 127 -1.88 22.73 17.49
CA THR A 127 -2.92 23.74 17.29
C THR A 127 -3.87 23.35 16.16
N SER A 128 -5.10 23.86 16.18
CA SER A 128 -6.08 23.64 15.10
C SER A 128 -6.35 22.16 14.77
N ALA A 129 -6.38 21.31 15.79
CA ALA A 129 -6.63 19.87 15.70
C ALA A 129 -5.60 19.08 14.87
N THR A 130 -4.40 19.63 14.65
CA THR A 130 -3.28 18.87 14.10
C THR A 130 -2.79 17.83 15.11
N CYS A 131 -2.12 16.80 14.60
CA CYS A 131 -1.49 15.79 15.43
C CYS A 131 -0.07 15.56 14.94
N ASN A 132 0.86 15.50 15.89
CA ASN A 132 2.19 14.99 15.64
C ASN A 132 2.26 13.53 16.10
N ILE A 133 2.76 12.65 15.24
CA ILE A 133 2.81 11.20 15.49
C ILE A 133 4.27 10.82 15.69
N THR A 134 4.61 10.40 16.91
CA THR A 134 5.95 9.87 17.22
C THR A 134 5.86 8.40 17.60
N GLN A 135 7.00 7.69 17.55
CA GLN A 135 7.02 6.24 17.69
C GLN A 135 6.08 5.54 16.68
N GLY A 136 6.02 6.08 15.45
CA GLY A 136 5.23 5.51 14.37
C GLY A 136 5.87 4.27 13.76
N ASN A 137 5.03 3.31 13.36
CA ASN A 137 5.45 2.02 12.83
C ASN A 137 4.48 1.53 11.75
N VAL A 138 4.96 0.66 10.87
CA VAL A 138 4.12 -0.11 9.92
C VAL A 138 4.37 -1.59 10.12
N ALA A 139 3.35 -2.34 10.53
CA ALA A 139 3.38 -3.79 10.57
C ALA A 139 2.80 -4.36 9.27
N VAL A 140 3.51 -5.32 8.69
CA VAL A 140 3.05 -6.06 7.52
C VAL A 140 2.62 -7.45 7.94
N PHE A 141 1.41 -7.81 7.57
CA PHE A 141 0.81 -9.11 7.80
C PHE A 141 0.65 -9.85 6.48
N ASP A 142 1.00 -11.13 6.48
CA ASP A 142 0.58 -12.10 5.48
C ASP A 142 -0.64 -12.84 6.06
N ASN A 143 -1.81 -12.58 5.47
CA ASN A 143 -3.10 -12.89 6.06
C ASN A 143 -3.19 -12.28 7.49
N ASP A 144 -3.18 -13.12 8.53
CA ASP A 144 -3.23 -12.71 9.93
C ASP A 144 -1.91 -12.88 10.67
N LYS A 145 -0.83 -13.25 9.97
CA LYS A 145 0.50 -13.48 10.56
C LYS A 145 1.38 -12.27 10.33
N LEU A 146 1.94 -11.73 11.42
CA LEU A 146 2.97 -10.70 11.31
C LEU A 146 4.20 -11.27 10.59
N VAL A 147 4.71 -10.53 9.61
CA VAL A 147 5.87 -10.93 8.82
C VAL A 147 6.97 -9.86 8.80
N ALA A 148 6.61 -8.57 8.88
CA ALA A 148 7.60 -7.49 8.94
C ALA A 148 7.13 -6.28 9.77
N LEU A 149 8.09 -5.46 10.18
CA LEU A 149 7.89 -4.19 10.86
C LEU A 149 8.82 -3.16 10.24
N ALA A 150 8.26 -2.06 9.76
CA ALA A 150 8.98 -0.83 9.47
C ALA A 150 8.85 0.14 10.65
N TYR A 151 9.95 0.79 11.01
CA TYR A 151 10.06 1.66 12.19
C TYR A 151 11.10 2.76 11.96
N GLY A 152 10.92 3.89 12.66
CA GLY A 152 11.86 5.01 12.67
C GLY A 152 13.23 4.69 13.26
N LYS A 153 14.18 5.62 13.17
CA LYS A 153 15.53 5.44 13.72
C LYS A 153 15.57 5.60 15.24
N SER A 154 14.66 6.39 15.78
CA SER A 154 14.57 6.80 17.17
C SER A 154 13.10 6.88 17.59
N ALA A 155 12.84 6.85 18.90
CA ALA A 155 11.49 6.97 19.42
C ALA A 155 10.88 8.37 19.22
N GLU A 156 11.71 9.39 19.03
CA GLU A 156 11.26 10.78 19.00
C GLU A 156 11.14 11.34 17.56
N ASP A 157 11.47 10.52 16.55
CA ASP A 157 11.22 10.92 15.17
C ASP A 157 9.76 10.69 14.76
N THR A 158 9.35 11.47 13.77
CA THR A 158 8.05 11.44 13.12
C THR A 158 8.13 10.68 11.80
N ALA A 159 9.10 9.78 11.61
CA ALA A 159 9.39 9.21 10.29
C ALA A 159 8.23 8.40 9.68
N ILE A 160 7.25 7.98 10.49
CA ILE A 160 6.07 7.23 10.07
C ILE A 160 4.83 7.80 10.77
N GLY A 161 3.81 8.14 10.00
CA GLY A 161 2.47 8.50 10.42
C GLY A 161 1.47 7.54 9.80
N THR A 162 0.68 7.98 8.82
CA THR A 162 -0.42 7.18 8.24
C THR A 162 -0.06 6.43 6.95
N LEU A 163 -1.03 5.72 6.37
CA LEU A 163 -0.90 4.96 5.11
C LEU A 163 -2.03 5.30 4.13
N THR A 164 -1.69 5.34 2.85
CA THR A 164 -2.67 5.40 1.75
C THR A 164 -2.46 4.24 0.80
N ALA A 165 -3.52 3.51 0.47
CA ALA A 165 -3.46 2.47 -0.55
C ALA A 165 -3.30 3.09 -1.95
N LEU A 166 -2.41 2.53 -2.77
CA LEU A 166 -2.19 2.96 -4.15
C LEU A 166 -2.82 1.95 -5.12
N GLU A 167 -3.18 2.42 -6.31
CA GLU A 167 -3.51 1.50 -7.41
C GLU A 167 -2.30 0.61 -7.72
N GLY A 168 -2.55 -0.67 -7.98
CA GLY A 168 -1.48 -1.65 -8.18
C GLY A 168 -1.02 -2.35 -6.90
N GLY A 169 -1.61 -2.05 -5.74
CA GLY A 169 -1.42 -2.81 -4.50
C GLY A 169 -0.19 -2.42 -3.67
N ALA A 170 0.52 -1.37 -4.07
CA ALA A 170 1.46 -0.70 -3.19
C ALA A 170 0.74 0.17 -2.15
N VAL A 171 1.47 0.59 -1.13
CA VAL A 171 0.96 1.47 -0.06
C VAL A 171 1.95 2.63 0.10
N ARG A 172 1.44 3.86 0.06
CA ARG A 172 2.21 5.04 0.42
C ARG A 172 2.33 5.15 1.92
N VAL A 173 3.55 5.31 2.40
CA VAL A 173 3.86 5.65 3.78
C VAL A 173 4.00 7.16 3.88
N TRP A 174 3.31 7.76 4.84
CA TRP A 174 3.42 9.16 5.21
C TRP A 174 4.21 9.28 6.49
N ASP A 175 4.90 10.40 6.69
CA ASP A 175 5.45 10.76 7.98
C ASP A 175 4.34 11.18 8.96
N GLY A 176 4.75 11.41 10.20
CA GLY A 176 3.93 11.77 11.34
C GLY A 176 3.92 13.26 11.63
N ASP A 177 4.51 14.09 10.78
CA ASP A 177 4.55 15.54 11.00
C ASP A 177 3.14 16.15 10.90
N MET A 178 2.96 17.33 11.50
CA MET A 178 1.69 18.06 11.44
C MET A 178 1.22 18.36 10.01
N VAL A 179 2.18 18.62 9.12
CA VAL A 179 1.97 18.69 7.67
C VAL A 179 2.64 17.48 7.07
N ALA A 180 1.89 16.38 7.02
CA ALA A 180 2.44 15.10 6.63
C ALA A 180 3.02 15.16 5.21
N SER A 181 4.19 14.57 5.03
CA SER A 181 4.79 14.34 3.72
C SER A 181 4.93 12.85 3.43
N PRO A 182 4.81 12.43 2.17
CA PRO A 182 5.07 11.04 1.83
C PRO A 182 6.57 10.75 1.93
N VAL A 183 6.91 9.57 2.43
CA VAL A 183 8.32 9.18 2.67
C VAL A 183 8.78 8.00 1.81
N GLY A 184 7.84 7.19 1.31
CA GLY A 184 8.15 6.05 0.46
C GLY A 184 6.94 5.19 0.16
N ASP A 185 7.15 4.23 -0.76
CA ASP A 185 6.13 3.27 -1.16
C ASP A 185 6.53 1.87 -0.70
N LEU A 186 5.66 1.28 0.12
CA LEU A 186 5.74 -0.09 0.57
C LEU A 186 5.08 -1.00 -0.46
N ARG A 187 5.76 -2.09 -0.84
CA ARG A 187 5.26 -3.09 -1.78
C ARG A 187 5.72 -4.50 -1.41
N VAL A 188 4.99 -5.48 -1.91
CA VAL A 188 5.40 -6.88 -1.88
C VAL A 188 5.79 -7.28 -3.30
N GLU A 189 7.04 -7.68 -3.47
CA GLU A 189 7.57 -8.15 -4.75
C GLU A 189 7.03 -9.54 -5.10
N ALA A 190 7.17 -9.94 -6.36
CA ALA A 190 6.71 -11.25 -6.84
C ALA A 190 7.36 -12.44 -6.09
N ASP A 191 8.59 -12.26 -5.57
CA ASP A 191 9.30 -13.27 -4.76
C ASP A 191 8.92 -13.25 -3.27
N GLY A 192 7.94 -12.41 -2.88
CA GLY A 192 7.49 -12.24 -1.49
C GLY A 192 8.33 -11.26 -0.66
N THR A 193 9.34 -10.60 -1.26
CA THR A 193 10.12 -9.57 -0.56
C THR A 193 9.23 -8.38 -0.21
N VAL A 194 9.21 -7.98 1.06
CA VAL A 194 8.57 -6.72 1.49
C VAL A 194 9.59 -5.60 1.36
N ARG A 195 9.33 -4.62 0.47
CA ARG A 195 10.25 -3.52 0.19
C ARG A 195 9.59 -2.18 0.44
N LEU A 196 10.25 -1.33 1.23
CA LEU A 196 9.98 0.10 1.31
C LEU A 196 10.96 0.83 0.40
N GLY A 197 10.46 1.34 -0.72
CA GLY A 197 11.26 2.04 -1.72
C GLY A 197 11.01 3.55 -1.74
N LYS A 198 11.72 4.25 -2.62
CA LYS A 198 11.37 5.63 -3.00
C LYS A 198 9.92 5.71 -3.48
N ILE A 199 9.32 6.88 -3.31
CA ILE A 199 8.04 7.22 -3.94
C ILE A 199 8.16 7.02 -5.45
N ALA A 200 7.16 6.39 -6.06
CA ALA A 200 7.08 6.22 -7.50
C ALA A 200 7.03 7.58 -8.21
N ASP A 201 7.68 7.69 -9.37
CA ASP A 201 7.77 8.95 -10.14
C ASP A 201 6.37 9.40 -10.65
N GLU A 202 5.42 8.46 -10.73
CA GLU A 202 4.01 8.70 -11.11
C GLU A 202 3.10 7.68 -10.43
N ASP A 203 1.93 8.15 -9.97
CA ASP A 203 0.85 7.30 -9.49
C ASP A 203 -0.16 7.03 -10.60
N ALA A 204 -0.58 5.76 -10.72
CA ALA A 204 -1.73 5.39 -11.53
C ALA A 204 -3.02 5.70 -10.76
N VAL A 205 -3.98 6.33 -11.43
CA VAL A 205 -5.28 6.67 -10.85
C VAL A 205 -6.42 6.36 -11.82
N CYS A 206 -7.61 6.16 -11.26
CA CYS A 206 -8.83 5.84 -11.98
C CYS A 206 -8.72 4.57 -12.83
N HIS A 207 -8.22 3.50 -12.21
CA HIS A 207 -7.90 2.21 -12.82
C HIS A 207 -6.89 2.36 -13.97
N GLY A 208 -5.85 3.16 -13.73
CA GLY A 208 -4.80 3.46 -14.69
C GLY A 208 -5.21 4.34 -15.89
N ARG A 209 -6.43 4.90 -15.90
CA ARG A 209 -6.87 5.81 -16.98
C ARG A 209 -6.20 7.17 -16.95
N ALA A 210 -5.62 7.57 -15.82
CA ALA A 210 -4.79 8.75 -15.70
C ALA A 210 -3.57 8.48 -14.83
N LYS A 211 -2.61 9.39 -14.90
CA LYS A 211 -1.42 9.39 -14.07
C LYS A 211 -1.23 10.74 -13.41
N VAL A 212 -0.79 10.73 -12.16
CA VAL A 212 -0.38 11.94 -11.42
C VAL A 212 1.13 11.83 -11.21
N PRO A 213 1.95 12.77 -11.72
CA PRO A 213 3.38 12.76 -11.44
C PRO A 213 3.64 13.08 -9.98
N THR A 214 4.78 12.65 -9.43
CA THR A 214 5.19 13.07 -8.08
C THR A 214 5.35 14.60 -8.08
N ILE A 215 4.45 15.29 -7.38
CA ILE A 215 4.44 16.76 -7.26
C ILE A 215 4.65 17.24 -5.82
N TYR A 216 4.75 16.32 -4.85
CA TYR A 216 4.99 16.64 -3.45
C TYR A 216 6.24 17.51 -3.28
N GLY A 217 6.13 18.54 -2.46
CA GLY A 217 7.18 19.52 -2.21
C GLY A 217 7.49 20.46 -3.39
N MET A 218 6.78 20.37 -4.52
CA MET A 218 6.94 21.33 -5.62
C MET A 218 6.16 22.61 -5.34
N PRO A 219 6.71 23.79 -5.68
CA PRO A 219 5.91 25.00 -5.85
C PRO A 219 4.74 24.75 -6.81
N ILE A 220 3.55 25.27 -6.50
CA ILE A 220 2.32 24.95 -7.25
C ILE A 220 2.39 25.34 -8.74
N ASP A 221 3.15 26.38 -9.10
CA ASP A 221 3.36 26.78 -10.50
C ASP A 221 4.16 25.73 -11.29
N LYS A 222 5.12 25.04 -10.64
CA LYS A 222 5.87 23.92 -11.21
C LYS A 222 5.02 22.65 -11.26
N ALA A 223 4.29 22.36 -10.19
CA ALA A 223 3.36 21.24 -10.14
C ALA A 223 2.31 21.32 -11.25
N ARG A 224 1.73 22.51 -11.48
CA ARG A 224 0.80 22.79 -12.59
C ARG A 224 1.37 22.40 -13.96
N LYS A 225 2.63 22.72 -14.23
CA LYS A 225 3.30 22.37 -15.50
C LYS A 225 3.47 20.86 -15.63
N ALA A 226 3.87 20.17 -14.56
CA ALA A 226 4.00 18.72 -14.53
C ALA A 226 2.64 18.02 -14.76
N LEU A 227 1.58 18.52 -14.12
CA LEU A 227 0.21 18.03 -14.27
C LEU A 227 -0.32 18.24 -15.70
N ALA A 228 -0.06 19.41 -16.29
CA ALA A 228 -0.44 19.69 -17.67
C ALA A 228 0.22 18.72 -18.66
N ALA A 229 1.49 18.35 -18.43
CA ALA A 229 2.19 17.33 -19.23
C ALA A 229 1.54 15.93 -19.13
N LYS A 230 0.74 15.67 -18.09
CA LYS A 230 -0.05 14.45 -17.90
C LYS A 230 -1.53 14.59 -18.29
N GLY A 231 -1.89 15.69 -18.94
CA GLY A 231 -3.25 15.90 -19.46
C GLY A 231 -4.26 16.42 -18.43
N TRP A 232 -3.80 16.81 -17.25
CA TRP A 232 -4.63 17.50 -16.26
C TRP A 232 -4.73 18.99 -16.62
N LYS A 233 -5.96 19.48 -16.74
CA LYS A 233 -6.25 20.86 -17.11
C LYS A 233 -6.74 21.63 -15.89
N PRO A 234 -6.21 22.83 -15.61
CA PRO A 234 -6.69 23.66 -14.52
C PRO A 234 -8.17 24.01 -14.71
N VAL A 235 -8.93 23.93 -13.63
CA VAL A 235 -10.34 24.32 -13.57
C VAL A 235 -10.40 25.65 -12.85
N ARG A 236 -10.91 26.70 -13.50
CA ARG A 236 -10.98 28.03 -12.88
C ARG A 236 -11.85 27.99 -11.61
N GLY A 237 -11.26 28.38 -10.48
CA GLY A 237 -11.97 28.55 -9.22
C GLY A 237 -12.90 29.77 -9.25
N GLY A 238 -13.96 29.73 -8.45
CA GLY A 238 -14.84 30.88 -8.22
C GLY A 238 -14.21 31.90 -7.27
N PRO A 239 -14.58 33.18 -7.34
CA PRO A 239 -14.19 34.14 -6.32
C PRO A 239 -14.84 33.77 -4.98
N ASN A 240 -14.05 33.75 -3.91
CA ASN A 240 -14.54 33.44 -2.56
C ASN A 240 -14.27 34.56 -1.53
N GLY A 241 -13.67 35.68 -1.98
CA GLY A 241 -13.37 36.84 -1.13
C GLY A 241 -12.10 36.70 -0.28
N GLU A 242 -11.43 35.55 -0.30
CA GLU A 242 -10.20 35.32 0.46
C GLU A 242 -9.02 36.06 -0.20
N PRO A 243 -8.32 36.97 0.52
CA PRO A 243 -7.22 37.75 -0.04
C PRO A 243 -6.10 36.89 -0.64
N ARG A 244 -5.74 35.77 0.01
CA ARG A 244 -4.70 34.84 -0.47
C ARG A 244 -5.11 34.19 -1.81
N GLN A 245 -6.36 33.76 -1.92
CA GLN A 245 -6.90 33.22 -3.17
C GLN A 245 -6.84 34.27 -4.29
N SER A 246 -7.27 35.49 -3.99
CA SER A 246 -7.26 36.60 -4.96
C SER A 246 -5.85 36.96 -5.44
N ALA A 247 -4.84 36.87 -4.57
CA ALA A 247 -3.44 37.12 -4.91
C ALA A 247 -2.90 36.05 -5.88
N LEU A 248 -3.12 34.76 -5.60
CA LEU A 248 -2.69 33.65 -6.47
C LEU A 248 -3.37 33.72 -7.85
N VAL A 249 -4.66 34.06 -7.89
CA VAL A 249 -5.38 34.25 -9.17
C VAL A 249 -4.78 35.40 -9.99
N LYS A 250 -4.40 36.52 -9.35
CA LYS A 250 -3.71 37.64 -10.02
C LYS A 250 -2.34 37.25 -10.58
N GLN A 251 -1.68 36.27 -9.97
CA GLN A 251 -0.43 35.68 -10.49
C GLN A 251 -0.66 34.66 -11.61
N GLY A 252 -1.92 34.38 -11.98
CA GLY A 252 -2.28 33.48 -13.08
C GLY A 252 -2.58 32.05 -12.66
N LEU A 253 -2.56 31.73 -11.36
CA LEU A 253 -3.06 30.48 -10.79
C LEU A 253 -4.58 30.56 -10.67
N VAL A 254 -5.26 30.48 -11.82
CA VAL A 254 -6.71 30.64 -11.91
C VAL A 254 -7.48 29.47 -11.31
N GLU A 255 -6.79 28.36 -11.09
CA GLU A 255 -7.30 27.12 -10.50
C GLU A 255 -7.39 27.10 -8.98
N THR A 256 -6.96 28.17 -8.30
CA THR A 256 -7.09 28.31 -6.84
C THR A 256 -8.56 28.42 -6.44
N GLU A 257 -9.04 27.46 -5.65
CA GLU A 257 -10.43 27.39 -5.18
C GLU A 257 -10.58 28.02 -3.80
N ASN A 258 -9.95 27.43 -2.80
CA ASN A 258 -10.06 27.86 -1.41
C ASN A 258 -8.66 28.03 -0.82
N CYS A 259 -8.52 29.01 0.08
CA CYS A 259 -7.33 29.18 0.89
C CYS A 259 -7.75 29.44 2.34
N ALA A 260 -7.01 28.88 3.28
CA ALA A 260 -7.15 29.20 4.68
C ALA A 260 -6.43 30.52 4.98
N GLY A 261 -7.12 31.45 5.65
CA GLY A 261 -6.54 32.72 6.08
C GLY A 261 -5.69 32.64 7.36
N THR A 262 -5.75 31.52 8.10
CA THR A 262 -4.97 31.27 9.33
C THR A 262 -4.52 29.81 9.43
N GLY A 263 -3.61 29.51 10.36
CA GLY A 263 -3.12 28.14 10.60
C GLY A 263 -2.02 27.75 9.62
N LEU A 264 -2.16 26.59 8.97
CA LEU A 264 -1.15 26.03 8.07
C LEU A 264 -1.20 26.62 6.64
N ALA A 265 -2.00 27.67 6.43
CA ALA A 265 -2.14 28.38 5.16
C ALA A 265 -2.44 27.46 3.96
N TYR A 266 -3.31 26.46 4.18
CA TYR A 266 -3.71 25.54 3.13
C TYR A 266 -4.36 26.26 1.95
N CYS A 267 -4.08 25.81 0.73
CA CYS A 267 -4.83 26.21 -0.45
C CYS A 267 -5.12 24.99 -1.34
N ASP A 268 -6.31 24.97 -1.94
CA ASP A 268 -6.75 23.93 -2.86
C ASP A 268 -6.78 24.44 -4.30
N PHE A 269 -6.30 23.60 -5.22
CA PHE A 269 -6.22 23.88 -6.65
C PHE A 269 -6.87 22.75 -7.44
N SER A 270 -7.83 23.09 -8.30
CA SER A 270 -8.64 22.09 -9.00
C SER A 270 -8.23 21.87 -10.45
N TYR A 271 -8.20 20.59 -10.84
CA TYR A 271 -7.84 20.12 -12.17
C TYR A 271 -8.82 19.06 -12.67
N THR A 272 -8.89 18.89 -14.00
CA THR A 272 -9.70 17.83 -14.61
C THR A 272 -8.99 17.15 -15.77
N SER A 273 -9.31 15.88 -15.97
CA SER A 273 -8.94 15.09 -17.13
C SER A 273 -10.15 14.28 -17.61
N PRO A 274 -10.07 13.58 -18.75
CA PRO A 274 -11.11 12.62 -19.14
C PRO A 274 -11.38 11.53 -18.08
N ALA A 275 -10.38 11.21 -17.24
CA ALA A 275 -10.51 10.18 -16.21
C ALA A 275 -11.23 10.66 -14.93
N GLY A 276 -11.12 11.96 -14.58
CA GLY A 276 -11.54 12.43 -13.26
C GLY A 276 -11.35 13.91 -12.98
N LYS A 277 -11.54 14.26 -11.72
CA LYS A 277 -11.11 15.51 -11.09
C LYS A 277 -9.92 15.23 -10.18
N LEU A 278 -9.01 16.19 -10.10
CA LEU A 278 -7.85 16.16 -9.22
C LEU A 278 -7.87 17.45 -8.41
N THR A 279 -7.82 17.33 -7.10
CA THR A 279 -7.59 18.46 -6.18
C THR A 279 -6.15 18.36 -5.70
N VAL A 280 -5.40 19.44 -5.78
CA VAL A 280 -4.04 19.55 -5.24
C VAL A 280 -4.08 20.50 -4.05
N THR A 281 -3.51 20.09 -2.93
CA THR A 281 -3.45 20.89 -1.71
C THR A 281 -2.02 21.33 -1.44
N THR A 282 -1.84 22.61 -1.16
CA THR A 282 -0.57 23.19 -0.72
C THR A 282 -0.65 23.62 0.72
N ALA A 283 0.47 23.72 1.42
CA ALA A 283 0.54 24.33 2.74
C ALA A 283 1.70 25.35 2.83
N GLY A 284 1.65 26.18 3.87
CA GLY A 284 2.66 27.19 4.15
C GLY A 284 2.41 28.51 3.45
N GLU A 285 3.21 29.51 3.84
CA GLU A 285 3.01 30.90 3.42
C GLU A 285 3.84 31.32 2.21
N ASP A 286 4.69 30.42 1.69
CA ASP A 286 5.52 30.66 0.51
C ASP A 286 4.70 31.16 -0.70
N ASP A 287 5.38 31.90 -1.58
CA ASP A 287 4.80 32.50 -2.78
C ASP A 287 5.58 32.08 -4.04
N PRO A 288 5.11 31.09 -4.82
CA PRO A 288 3.88 30.33 -4.64
C PRO A 288 4.05 29.16 -3.63
N PRO A 289 2.97 28.68 -2.97
CA PRO A 289 3.05 27.66 -1.93
C PRO A 289 3.39 26.27 -2.48
N HIS A 290 3.85 25.39 -1.60
CA HIS A 290 4.34 24.05 -1.96
C HIS A 290 3.27 22.97 -1.78
N VAL A 291 3.20 22.04 -2.72
CA VAL A 291 2.25 20.91 -2.70
C VAL A 291 2.57 19.97 -1.55
N VAL A 292 1.56 19.62 -0.76
CA VAL A 292 1.64 18.66 0.35
C VAL A 292 0.76 17.45 0.12
N ASP A 293 -0.34 17.60 -0.62
CA ASP A 293 -1.25 16.49 -0.90
C ASP A 293 -1.96 16.65 -2.25
N TYR A 294 -2.58 15.56 -2.70
CA TYR A 294 -3.55 15.58 -3.77
C TYR A 294 -4.61 14.48 -3.59
N GLU A 295 -5.83 14.73 -4.09
CA GLU A 295 -6.92 13.76 -4.12
C GLU A 295 -7.46 13.62 -5.55
N VAL A 296 -7.77 12.38 -5.96
CA VAL A 296 -8.40 12.12 -7.26
C VAL A 296 -9.81 11.56 -7.08
N LYS A 297 -10.77 12.23 -7.70
CA LYS A 297 -12.14 11.74 -7.85
C LYS A 297 -12.39 11.25 -9.27
N CYS A 298 -12.52 9.94 -9.42
CA CYS A 298 -12.75 9.30 -10.71
C CYS A 298 -14.17 9.50 -11.22
N ARG A 299 -14.32 9.54 -12.55
CA ARG A 299 -15.62 9.47 -13.25
C ARG A 299 -16.10 8.04 -13.39
#